data_AF-A0A814Z4N3-F1
#
_entry.id   AF-A0A814Z4N3-F1
#
_cell.length_a   1.000
_cell.length_b   1.000
_cell.length_c   1.000
_cell.angle_alpha   90.00
_cell.angle_beta   90.00
_cell.angle_gamma   90.00
#
_symmetry.space_group_name_H-M   'P 1'
#
loop_
_entity.id
_entity.type
_entity.pdbx_description
1 polymer ?
#
loop_
_entity_poly.entity_id
_entity_poly.type
_entity_poly.pdbx_seq_one_letter_code
_entity_poly.pdbx_strand_id
1 'polypeptide(L)'
;MYISRLLHEFLLLIVIFYVYKIQSEEILYDTIVCFGDSNSDTGNVYNLTNSKWPIAPPYEKGRFSNGPIWIEKLGISNLMNYAYGGATTDNNLVQGYTAFNLMVPGIRQQITTYKNITDFNKISFNRTIYIIWAGGNDYSFNISLSPSSVVKSLINGINDLMQIGAKHFLIVNQPPIQAYPAASGLNMSDYLTKVTLEHNTNLSNSIQLLQSNYSNISFKLFDVYSLIANILMNVLTYGINSTTNCWSTPNYTVIPLCSTPNTYIYIDNYHFTTRIHQLIGGNARKLLIQSKEIPHDTIVCFGDSNSDTGNVYKLTGSKWPIDPPYYKGRFSNGKVWIEKLGISNLMNYAYGGATTDNNLVQGFRASQVIVPGVRQQIAIYKNTIDLRKINFHRTIYIIWVGENDYQLNLALSPSAVVKSLINGINDLIEIGAKHFLIVNQSPLQAYPANQALNIPDYLKKLTLKHNHNLSNSIRLLQLIFPKISFKLFDVYSLITNILINPSTYGINSTTNCWSTPNYTVVHVCSTPDTCLFIDEYHFTTRIHQLIADNARELLVQSKGTIKFHHSIFSV
;
A
#
# COMPACT_ATOMS: atom_id res chain seq x y z
N MET A 1 -22.82 -46.73 29.69
CA MET A 1 -23.31 -45.44 29.16
C MET A 1 -22.55 -44.20 29.67
N TYR A 2 -21.75 -44.26 30.74
CA TYR A 2 -21.01 -43.09 31.25
C TYR A 2 -19.67 -42.79 30.55
N ILE A 3 -19.00 -43.81 30.00
CA ILE A 3 -17.66 -43.67 29.38
C ILE A 3 -17.72 -43.02 27.98
N SER A 4 -18.81 -43.18 27.23
CA SER A 4 -18.96 -42.58 25.89
C SER A 4 -19.23 -41.07 25.94
N ARG A 5 -19.81 -40.57 27.04
CA ARG A 5 -20.09 -39.14 27.24
C ARG A 5 -18.82 -38.35 27.57
N LEU A 6 -17.94 -38.92 28.40
CA LEU A 6 -16.63 -38.34 28.72
C LEU A 6 -15.68 -38.31 27.51
N LEU A 7 -15.70 -39.33 26.65
CA LEU A 7 -14.93 -39.34 25.40
C LEU A 7 -15.43 -38.30 24.38
N HIS A 8 -16.75 -38.06 24.32
CA HIS A 8 -17.32 -37.01 23.46
C HIS A 8 -16.97 -35.60 23.95
N GLU A 9 -17.01 -35.34 25.27
CA GLU A 9 -16.65 -34.04 25.83
C GLU A 9 -15.13 -33.76 25.72
N PHE A 10 -14.29 -34.79 25.85
CA PHE A 10 -12.84 -34.65 25.69
C PHE A 10 -12.43 -34.44 24.21
N LEU A 11 -13.09 -35.11 23.26
CA LEU A 11 -12.91 -34.83 21.82
C LEU A 11 -13.46 -33.46 21.43
N LEU A 12 -14.57 -32.99 22.03
CA LEU A 12 -15.09 -31.64 21.79
C LEU A 12 -14.10 -30.57 22.27
N LEU A 13 -13.45 -30.77 23.43
CA LEU A 13 -12.44 -29.85 23.96
C LEU A 13 -11.16 -29.81 23.11
N ILE A 14 -10.72 -30.95 22.56
CA ILE A 14 -9.56 -31.01 21.65
C ILE A 14 -9.89 -30.40 20.28
N VAL A 15 -11.12 -30.58 19.76
CA VAL A 15 -11.58 -29.95 18.52
C VAL A 15 -11.79 -28.43 18.71
N ILE A 16 -12.22 -27.97 19.88
CA ILE A 16 -12.34 -26.54 20.20
C ILE A 16 -10.93 -25.89 20.32
N PHE A 17 -9.93 -26.59 20.87
CA PHE A 17 -8.56 -26.10 20.89
C PHE A 17 -7.87 -26.11 19.51
N TYR A 18 -8.24 -27.02 18.61
CA TYR A 18 -7.71 -27.06 17.23
C TYR A 18 -8.39 -26.07 16.27
N VAL A 19 -9.64 -25.68 16.54
CA VAL A 19 -10.43 -24.77 15.66
C VAL A 19 -10.19 -23.29 15.96
N TYR A 20 -9.59 -22.94 17.09
CA TYR A 20 -9.17 -21.56 17.39
C TYR A 20 -7.69 -21.50 17.74
N LYS A 21 -6.82 -21.82 16.77
CA LYS A 21 -5.56 -21.09 16.67
C LYS A 21 -5.93 -19.67 16.25
N ILE A 22 -6.39 -18.86 17.21
CA ILE A 22 -6.50 -17.41 17.02
C ILE A 22 -5.14 -17.00 16.51
N GLN A 23 -5.09 -16.54 15.26
CA GLN A 23 -3.91 -15.94 14.69
C GLN A 23 -3.69 -14.67 15.49
N SER A 24 -2.96 -14.79 16.60
CA SER A 24 -2.71 -13.69 17.51
C SER A 24 -1.83 -12.70 16.76
N GLU A 25 -2.43 -11.58 16.34
CA GLU A 25 -1.66 -10.43 15.87
C GLU A 25 -0.78 -9.95 17.02
N GLU A 26 0.50 -10.31 16.97
CA GLU A 26 1.46 -9.86 17.97
C GLU A 26 1.90 -8.44 17.63
N ILE A 27 1.61 -7.49 18.52
CA ILE A 27 2.17 -6.14 18.44
C ILE A 27 3.65 -6.26 18.79
N LEU A 28 4.51 -5.90 17.83
CA LEU A 28 5.97 -6.08 17.93
C LEU A 28 6.64 -5.25 19.02
N TYR A 29 5.98 -4.18 19.44
CA TYR A 29 6.55 -3.12 20.25
C TYR A 29 5.76 -2.97 21.55
N ASP A 30 6.44 -2.73 22.65
CA ASP A 30 5.82 -2.41 23.94
C ASP A 30 5.93 -0.91 24.28
N THR A 31 6.78 -0.18 23.56
CA THR A 31 7.09 1.23 23.79
C THR A 31 7.02 2.05 22.51
N ILE A 32 6.34 3.19 22.57
CA ILE A 32 6.37 4.26 21.57
C ILE A 32 7.20 5.41 22.13
N VAL A 33 8.10 5.95 21.31
CA VAL A 33 8.67 7.29 21.50
C VAL A 33 8.18 8.16 20.34
N CYS A 34 7.32 9.14 20.63
CA CYS A 34 6.68 9.98 19.61
C CYS A 34 7.23 11.40 19.63
N PHE A 35 7.59 11.89 18.44
CA PHE A 35 7.94 13.28 18.17
C PHE A 35 6.97 13.83 17.12
N GLY A 36 6.36 14.97 17.39
CA GLY A 36 5.34 15.47 16.49
C GLY A 36 4.77 16.85 16.83
N ASP A 37 3.68 17.15 16.15
CA ASP A 37 2.90 18.37 16.32
C ASP A 37 1.55 18.11 17.01
N SER A 38 0.57 18.99 16.78
CA SER A 38 -0.78 18.92 17.37
C SER A 38 -1.55 17.65 16.99
N ASN A 39 -1.24 17.00 15.85
CA ASN A 39 -1.87 15.73 15.50
C ASN A 39 -1.45 14.59 16.44
N SER A 40 -0.34 14.77 17.17
CA SER A 40 0.22 13.78 18.08
C SER A 40 0.32 14.27 19.52
N ASP A 41 0.10 15.56 19.82
CA ASP A 41 0.16 16.13 21.18
C ASP A 41 -0.99 15.61 22.08
N THR A 42 -0.62 14.98 23.20
CA THR A 42 -1.55 14.46 24.21
C THR A 42 -1.68 15.34 25.46
N GLY A 43 -1.18 16.58 25.43
CA GLY A 43 -1.34 17.57 26.51
C GLY A 43 -0.10 18.40 26.84
N ASN A 44 0.98 18.31 26.09
CA ASN A 44 2.21 19.08 26.33
C ASN A 44 1.98 20.59 26.18
N VAL A 45 1.27 21.03 25.13
CA VAL A 45 0.88 22.45 25.00
C VAL A 45 -0.16 22.87 26.05
N TYR A 46 -1.04 21.96 26.45
CA TYR A 46 -2.00 22.21 27.53
C TYR A 46 -1.31 22.51 28.84
N ASN A 47 -0.30 21.72 29.19
CA ASN A 47 0.51 21.98 30.38
C ASN A 47 1.33 23.27 30.23
N LEU A 48 1.97 23.49 29.06
CA LEU A 48 2.76 24.70 28.78
C LEU A 48 1.94 25.99 28.94
N THR A 49 0.64 25.94 28.60
CA THR A 49 -0.26 27.09 28.68
C THR A 49 -1.02 27.18 30.01
N ASN A 50 -0.63 26.41 31.03
CA ASN A 50 -1.34 26.31 32.31
C ASN A 50 -2.82 25.94 32.13
N SER A 51 -3.06 24.88 31.33
CA SER A 51 -4.39 24.33 31.02
C SER A 51 -5.31 25.27 30.23
N LYS A 52 -4.75 26.24 29.50
CA LYS A 52 -5.53 27.22 28.70
C LYS A 52 -5.70 26.85 27.23
N TRP A 53 -4.83 26.01 26.66
CA TRP A 53 -4.84 25.69 25.23
C TRP A 53 -4.48 24.23 24.92
N PRO A 54 -5.23 23.51 24.08
CA PRO A 54 -6.52 23.88 23.50
C PRO A 54 -7.61 24.05 24.57
N ILE A 55 -8.66 24.80 24.24
CA ILE A 55 -9.74 25.15 25.18
C ILE A 55 -10.59 23.91 25.46
N ALA A 56 -10.57 23.43 26.70
CA ALA A 56 -11.27 22.23 27.12
C ALA A 56 -12.32 22.57 28.20
N PRO A 57 -13.62 22.27 27.99
CA PRO A 57 -14.28 21.81 26.75
C PRO A 57 -14.38 22.92 25.67
N PRO A 58 -14.58 22.58 24.38
CA PRO A 58 -14.99 21.25 23.87
C PRO A 58 -13.85 20.36 23.36
N TYR A 59 -12.60 20.84 23.30
CA TYR A 59 -11.45 19.95 23.07
C TYR A 59 -11.30 18.94 24.22
N GLU A 60 -10.83 17.74 23.92
CA GLU A 60 -10.56 16.71 24.93
C GLU A 60 -9.25 17.03 25.64
N LYS A 61 -9.33 17.66 26.83
CA LYS A 61 -8.24 17.90 27.80
C LYS A 61 -6.83 17.70 27.23
N GLY A 62 -6.40 18.71 26.46
CA GLY A 62 -5.06 18.83 25.91
C GLY A 62 -4.81 18.20 24.54
N ARG A 63 -5.78 17.51 23.94
CA ARG A 63 -5.72 17.07 22.54
C ARG A 63 -6.30 18.16 21.66
N PHE A 64 -5.71 18.35 20.49
CA PHE A 64 -6.27 19.18 19.42
C PHE A 64 -7.39 18.43 18.67
N SER A 65 -8.26 17.73 19.41
CA SER A 65 -9.39 16.96 18.89
C SER A 65 -10.50 16.89 19.93
N ASN A 66 -11.65 16.33 19.56
CA ASN A 66 -12.81 16.12 20.42
C ASN A 66 -12.76 14.80 21.22
N GLY A 67 -11.58 14.23 21.40
CA GLY A 67 -11.36 12.91 22.00
C GLY A 67 -9.93 12.39 21.77
N PRO A 68 -9.67 11.10 22.07
CA PRO A 68 -8.33 10.52 21.94
C PRO A 68 -7.83 10.50 20.49
N ILE A 69 -6.56 10.83 20.31
CA ILE A 69 -5.93 10.97 18.99
C ILE A 69 -5.26 9.66 18.54
N TRP A 70 -4.79 9.64 17.28
CA TRP A 70 -4.38 8.41 16.58
C TRP A 70 -3.29 7.60 17.31
N ILE A 71 -2.35 8.29 17.94
CA ILE A 71 -1.22 7.67 18.65
C ILE A 71 -1.71 6.83 19.84
N GLU A 72 -2.81 7.25 20.47
CA GLU A 72 -3.47 6.55 21.58
C GLU A 72 -4.28 5.32 21.11
N LYS A 73 -4.40 5.12 19.79
CA LYS A 73 -5.13 4.00 19.17
C LYS A 73 -4.21 2.90 18.61
N LEU A 74 -2.90 3.01 18.83
CA LEU A 74 -1.93 2.02 18.33
C LEU A 74 -1.91 0.72 19.16
N GLY A 75 -2.43 0.75 20.39
CA GLY A 75 -2.50 -0.44 21.25
C GLY A 75 -1.17 -0.83 21.90
N ILE A 76 -0.24 0.12 22.02
CA ILE A 76 1.05 -0.05 22.70
C ILE A 76 0.96 0.67 24.04
N SER A 77 1.31 -0.03 25.12
CA SER A 77 1.03 0.41 26.50
C SER A 77 1.92 1.54 26.99
N ASN A 78 3.21 1.57 26.60
CA ASN A 78 4.13 2.60 27.05
C ASN A 78 4.30 3.68 25.97
N LEU A 79 3.80 4.89 26.23
CA LEU A 79 3.87 6.02 25.30
C LEU A 79 4.69 7.16 25.92
N MET A 80 5.89 7.38 25.38
CA MET A 80 6.71 8.55 25.65
C MET A 80 6.44 9.59 24.56
N ASN A 81 5.61 10.58 24.86
CA ASN A 81 5.15 11.55 23.86
C ASN A 81 5.80 12.93 24.06
N TYR A 82 6.63 13.32 23.11
CA TYR A 82 7.32 14.61 23.07
C TYR A 82 6.65 15.61 22.13
N ALA A 83 5.51 15.27 21.50
CA ALA A 83 4.85 16.14 20.54
C ALA A 83 4.28 17.41 21.20
N TYR A 84 4.39 18.56 20.53
CA TYR A 84 3.81 19.84 20.96
C TYR A 84 2.97 20.43 19.83
N GLY A 85 1.73 20.84 20.12
CA GLY A 85 0.93 21.62 19.19
C GLY A 85 1.64 22.87 18.67
N GLY A 86 1.71 23.02 17.35
CA GLY A 86 2.44 24.11 16.68
C GLY A 86 3.93 23.82 16.45
N ALA A 87 4.44 22.64 16.81
CA ALA A 87 5.82 22.26 16.53
C ALA A 87 6.12 22.20 15.03
N THR A 88 7.27 22.74 14.65
CA THR A 88 7.88 22.64 13.31
C THR A 88 8.91 21.51 13.28
N THR A 89 9.52 21.23 12.13
CA THR A 89 10.57 20.19 12.06
C THR A 89 11.84 20.59 12.82
N ASP A 90 12.21 21.86 12.80
CA ASP A 90 13.36 22.41 13.54
C ASP A 90 13.17 23.91 13.82
N ASN A 91 13.33 24.33 15.07
CA ASN A 91 13.24 25.74 15.45
C ASN A 91 14.32 26.61 14.79
N ASN A 92 15.46 26.02 14.39
CA ASN A 92 16.49 26.74 13.65
C ASN A 92 16.11 26.99 12.18
N LEU A 93 15.19 26.20 11.64
CA LEU A 93 14.64 26.41 10.29
C LEU A 93 13.48 27.40 10.34
N VAL A 94 12.54 27.18 11.26
CA VAL A 94 11.44 28.09 11.58
C VAL A 94 10.91 27.77 12.99
N GLN A 95 10.80 28.79 13.83
CA GLN A 95 10.31 28.65 15.20
C GLN A 95 8.80 28.36 15.21
N GLY A 96 8.39 27.27 15.86
CA GLY A 96 6.98 26.95 16.08
C GLY A 96 6.39 27.69 17.28
N TYR A 97 5.09 27.99 17.24
CA TYR A 97 4.39 28.71 18.31
C TYR A 97 3.03 28.09 18.64
N THR A 98 2.60 28.26 19.88
CA THR A 98 1.21 28.09 20.27
C THR A 98 0.34 29.25 19.79
N ALA A 99 -0.97 29.10 19.93
CA ALA A 99 -1.94 30.16 19.68
C ALA A 99 -1.67 31.43 20.52
N PHE A 100 -0.99 31.32 21.67
CA PHE A 100 -0.63 32.42 22.57
C PHE A 100 0.78 33.00 22.33
N ASN A 101 1.38 32.76 21.15
CA ASN A 101 2.76 33.14 20.82
C ASN A 101 3.83 32.60 21.77
N LEU A 102 3.54 31.54 22.53
CA LEU A 102 4.56 30.82 23.28
C LEU A 102 5.33 29.90 22.33
N MET A 103 6.67 29.97 22.38
CA MET A 103 7.54 29.09 21.61
C MET A 103 7.36 27.63 22.03
N VAL A 104 7.32 26.72 21.07
CA VAL A 104 7.31 25.27 21.29
C VAL A 104 8.54 24.61 20.68
N PRO A 105 8.98 23.46 21.21
CA PRO A 105 10.10 22.73 20.62
C PRO A 105 9.66 22.02 19.34
N GLY A 106 10.41 22.25 18.26
CA GLY A 106 10.33 21.50 17.02
C GLY A 106 10.93 20.11 17.16
N ILE A 107 10.77 19.26 16.14
CA ILE A 107 11.14 17.84 16.21
C ILE A 107 12.61 17.62 16.59
N ARG A 108 13.53 18.42 16.03
CA ARG A 108 14.96 18.37 16.39
C ARG A 108 15.20 18.67 17.89
N GLN A 109 14.48 19.63 18.46
CA GLN A 109 14.56 19.98 19.88
C GLN A 109 13.86 18.95 20.79
N GLN A 110 12.75 18.36 20.34
CA GLN A 110 12.09 17.25 21.03
C GLN A 110 13.01 16.03 21.11
N ILE A 111 13.69 15.68 20.02
CA ILE A 111 14.71 14.60 19.98
C ILE A 111 15.88 14.92 20.90
N THR A 112 16.35 16.17 20.90
CA THR A 112 17.42 16.63 21.82
C THR A 112 17.00 16.46 23.28
N THR A 113 15.76 16.82 23.61
CA THR A 113 15.21 16.65 24.96
C THR A 113 15.19 15.17 25.34
N TYR A 114 14.66 14.30 24.48
CA TYR A 114 14.67 12.85 24.68
C TYR A 114 16.10 12.33 24.93
N LYS A 115 17.09 12.79 24.14
CA LYS A 115 18.49 12.39 24.31
C LYS A 115 19.10 12.83 25.64
N ASN A 116 18.70 13.98 26.15
CA ASN A 116 19.27 14.54 27.37
C ASN A 116 18.67 13.91 28.64
N ILE A 117 17.38 13.54 28.61
CA ILE A 117 16.67 13.06 29.82
C ILE A 117 16.57 11.54 29.92
N THR A 118 16.93 10.80 28.86
CA THR A 118 16.75 9.34 28.80
C THR A 118 18.04 8.60 29.16
N ASP A 119 17.94 7.69 30.11
CA ASP A 119 18.98 6.68 30.36
C ASP A 119 18.86 5.54 29.34
N PHE A 120 19.68 5.60 28.29
CA PHE A 120 19.61 4.64 27.19
C PHE A 120 19.96 3.20 27.57
N ASN A 121 20.59 2.97 28.73
CA ASN A 121 20.82 1.62 29.23
C ASN A 121 19.53 0.91 29.64
N LYS A 122 18.45 1.66 29.86
CA LYS A 122 17.12 1.14 30.24
C LYS A 122 16.17 1.00 29.05
N ILE A 123 16.59 1.41 27.85
CA ILE A 123 15.76 1.35 26.65
C ILE A 123 15.98 0.05 25.91
N SER A 124 14.91 -0.74 25.74
CA SER A 124 14.91 -1.90 24.86
C SER A 124 14.66 -1.47 23.41
N PHE A 125 15.71 -1.03 22.70
CA PHE A 125 15.61 -0.54 21.32
C PHE A 125 14.95 -1.52 20.33
N ASN A 126 15.00 -2.83 20.59
CA ASN A 126 14.32 -3.86 19.77
C ASN A 126 12.80 -3.91 19.98
N ARG A 127 12.28 -3.30 21.05
CA ARG A 127 10.85 -3.25 21.39
C ARG A 127 10.26 -1.84 21.39
N THR A 128 11.09 -0.85 21.04
CA THR A 128 10.69 0.55 20.94
C THR A 128 10.50 0.96 19.49
N ILE A 129 9.32 1.51 19.16
CA ILE A 129 9.04 2.17 17.89
C ILE A 129 9.18 3.69 18.04
N TYR A 130 9.98 4.31 17.19
CA TYR A 130 10.16 5.76 17.11
C TYR A 130 9.24 6.34 16.05
N ILE A 131 8.38 7.26 16.45
CA ILE A 131 7.31 7.80 15.59
C ILE A 131 7.57 9.28 15.33
N ILE A 132 7.55 9.68 14.06
CA ILE A 132 7.76 11.07 13.65
C ILE A 132 6.63 11.51 12.70
N TRP A 133 5.92 12.58 13.08
CA TRP A 133 4.93 13.23 12.22
C TRP A 133 4.92 14.75 12.44
N ALA A 134 5.47 15.49 11.47
CA ALA A 134 5.49 16.96 11.44
C ALA A 134 5.81 17.49 10.03
N GLY A 135 5.63 18.79 9.82
CA GLY A 135 6.02 19.51 8.60
C GLY A 135 5.01 20.53 8.10
N GLY A 136 3.71 20.32 8.39
CA GLY A 136 2.65 21.24 7.96
C GLY A 136 2.78 22.63 8.59
N ASN A 137 3.22 22.69 9.86
CA ASN A 137 3.47 23.95 10.55
C ASN A 137 4.62 24.75 9.92
N ASP A 138 5.65 24.08 9.38
CA ASP A 138 6.79 24.76 8.73
C ASP A 138 6.32 25.63 7.56
N TYR A 139 5.48 25.08 6.68
CA TYR A 139 4.89 25.83 5.56
C TYR A 139 3.87 26.88 6.00
N SER A 140 3.25 26.70 7.16
CA SER A 140 2.30 27.67 7.72
C SER A 140 3.00 28.88 8.35
N PHE A 141 4.11 28.66 9.06
CA PHE A 141 4.89 29.72 9.68
C PHE A 141 5.85 30.41 8.70
N ASN A 142 6.31 29.72 7.65
CA ASN A 142 7.18 30.30 6.65
C ASN A 142 6.92 29.69 5.25
N ILE A 143 6.11 30.40 4.46
CA ILE A 143 5.73 29.96 3.11
C ILE A 143 6.90 29.90 2.11
N SER A 144 8.05 30.52 2.44
CA SER A 144 9.25 30.52 1.59
C SER A 144 10.12 29.28 1.77
N LEU A 145 9.81 28.40 2.73
CA LEU A 145 10.58 27.17 2.94
C LEU A 145 10.38 26.17 1.79
N SER A 146 11.48 25.58 1.35
CA SER A 146 11.43 24.50 0.35
C SER A 146 11.10 23.16 1.03
N PRO A 147 10.30 22.29 0.39
CA PRO A 147 10.04 20.96 0.94
C PRO A 147 11.28 20.13 1.18
N SER A 148 12.32 20.31 0.38
CA SER A 148 13.64 19.68 0.57
C SER A 148 14.31 20.04 1.89
N SER A 149 14.24 21.28 2.38
CA SER A 149 14.86 21.67 3.66
C SER A 149 14.12 21.09 4.85
N VAL A 150 12.79 21.10 4.80
CA VAL A 150 11.91 20.51 5.83
C VAL A 150 12.12 19.00 5.92
N VAL A 151 12.13 18.28 4.78
CA VAL A 151 12.40 16.83 4.76
C VAL A 151 13.82 16.53 5.24
N LYS A 152 14.83 17.31 4.81
CA LYS A 152 16.22 17.13 5.30
C LYS A 152 16.30 17.24 6.82
N SER A 153 15.56 18.16 7.43
CA SER A 153 15.47 18.28 8.89
C SER A 153 14.92 17.03 9.56
N LEU A 154 13.82 16.46 9.03
CA LEU A 154 13.25 15.20 9.52
C LEU A 154 14.25 14.03 9.40
N ILE A 155 14.94 13.91 8.26
CA ILE A 155 15.94 12.87 8.03
C ILE A 155 17.13 13.02 8.97
N ASN A 156 17.59 14.25 9.23
CA ASN A 156 18.58 14.49 10.27
C ASN A 156 18.08 14.01 11.64
N GLY A 157 16.82 14.30 11.99
CA GLY A 157 16.17 13.78 13.21
C GLY A 157 16.25 12.26 13.34
N ILE A 158 15.92 11.55 12.25
CA ILE A 158 16.01 10.10 12.18
C ILE A 158 17.45 9.63 12.38
N ASN A 159 18.43 10.28 11.74
CA ASN A 159 19.85 9.95 11.90
C ASN A 159 20.34 10.13 13.35
N ASP A 160 19.92 11.19 14.05
CA ASP A 160 20.26 11.41 15.46
C ASP A 160 19.71 10.30 16.37
N LEU A 161 18.51 9.78 16.06
CA LEU A 161 17.91 8.66 16.79
C LEU A 161 18.63 7.35 16.47
N MET A 162 19.05 7.14 15.23
CA MET A 162 19.84 5.97 14.85
C MET A 162 21.19 5.93 15.59
N GLN A 163 21.84 7.09 15.78
CA GLN A 163 23.12 7.20 16.51
C GLN A 163 23.04 6.74 17.97
N ILE A 164 21.87 6.86 18.61
CA ILE A 164 21.65 6.39 19.98
C ILE A 164 21.14 4.94 20.03
N GLY A 165 20.98 4.28 18.88
CA GLY A 165 20.61 2.87 18.79
C GLY A 165 19.17 2.58 18.37
N ALA A 166 18.38 3.57 17.97
CA ALA A 166 17.01 3.36 17.48
C ALA A 166 16.98 2.47 16.22
N LYS A 167 16.13 1.45 16.22
CA LYS A 167 16.06 0.44 15.15
C LYS A 167 14.72 0.36 14.42
N HIS A 168 13.66 0.94 14.96
CA HIS A 168 12.33 0.82 14.39
C HIS A 168 11.70 2.20 14.30
N PHE A 169 11.31 2.59 13.09
CA PHE A 169 10.74 3.89 12.81
C PHE A 169 9.39 3.75 12.10
N LEU A 170 8.42 4.55 12.53
CA LEU A 170 7.20 4.85 11.78
C LEU A 170 7.20 6.34 11.46
N ILE A 171 7.36 6.66 10.19
CA ILE A 171 7.39 8.03 9.68
C ILE A 171 6.05 8.28 9.00
N VAL A 172 5.40 9.40 9.29
CA VAL A 172 4.13 9.77 8.67
C VAL A 172 4.34 10.92 7.70
N ASN A 173 3.82 10.80 6.47
CA ASN A 173 3.91 11.87 5.48
C ASN A 173 2.87 13.00 5.74
N GLN A 174 2.84 14.03 4.90
CA GLN A 174 1.86 15.11 5.04
C GLN A 174 0.48 14.68 4.54
N PRO A 175 -0.60 14.95 5.30
CA PRO A 175 -1.97 14.84 4.76
C PRO A 175 -2.19 15.89 3.64
N PRO A 176 -3.30 15.83 2.88
CA PRO A 176 -3.63 16.86 1.89
C PRO A 176 -4.01 18.18 2.58
N ILE A 177 -3.01 18.96 3.03
CA ILE A 177 -3.23 20.20 3.80
C ILE A 177 -3.94 21.28 2.98
N GLN A 178 -3.94 21.18 1.65
CA GLN A 178 -4.76 22.03 0.78
C GLN A 178 -6.27 21.85 1.01
N ALA A 179 -6.67 20.71 1.57
CA ALA A 179 -8.07 20.40 1.88
C ALA A 179 -8.48 20.83 3.29
N TYR A 180 -7.60 21.46 4.06
CA TYR A 180 -7.92 21.96 5.39
C TYR A 180 -8.82 23.18 5.29
N PRO A 181 -9.79 23.39 6.20
CA PRO A 181 -10.67 24.56 6.14
C PRO A 181 -9.91 25.90 6.15
N ALA A 182 -8.74 25.96 6.82
CA ALA A 182 -7.86 27.14 6.77
C ALA A 182 -7.37 27.49 5.35
N ALA A 183 -7.18 26.51 4.47
CA ALA A 183 -6.66 26.72 3.12
C ALA A 183 -7.69 27.41 2.20
N SER A 184 -8.98 27.13 2.40
CA SER A 184 -10.07 27.71 1.59
C SER A 184 -10.21 29.22 1.76
N GLY A 185 -9.84 29.76 2.92
CA GLY A 185 -9.91 31.20 3.20
C GLY A 185 -8.77 32.03 2.60
N LEU A 186 -7.71 31.41 2.08
CA LEU A 186 -6.43 32.09 1.79
C LEU A 186 -5.98 32.03 0.32
N ASN A 187 -6.77 31.42 -0.58
CA ASN A 187 -6.40 31.18 -1.98
C ASN A 187 -5.02 30.50 -2.16
N MET A 188 -4.62 29.66 -1.19
CA MET A 188 -3.31 29.01 -1.14
C MET A 188 -3.35 27.54 -1.62
N SER A 189 -4.48 27.08 -2.18
CA SER A 189 -4.69 25.67 -2.54
C SER A 189 -3.59 25.11 -3.46
N ASP A 190 -3.19 25.88 -4.48
CA ASP A 190 -2.16 25.43 -5.44
C ASP A 190 -0.77 25.33 -4.79
N TYR A 191 -0.42 26.34 -3.98
CA TYR A 191 0.82 26.34 -3.22
C TYR A 191 0.87 25.15 -2.25
N LEU A 192 -0.19 24.96 -1.44
CA LEU A 192 -0.29 23.88 -0.46
C LEU A 192 -0.28 22.50 -1.13
N THR A 193 -0.94 22.36 -2.28
CA THR A 193 -0.88 21.14 -3.09
C THR A 193 0.56 20.85 -3.51
N LYS A 194 1.26 21.86 -4.07
CA LYS A 194 2.64 21.72 -4.52
C LYS A 194 3.58 21.31 -3.38
N VAL A 195 3.59 22.05 -2.27
CA VAL A 195 4.52 21.76 -1.16
C VAL A 195 4.21 20.42 -0.50
N THR A 196 2.95 20.00 -0.41
CA THR A 196 2.55 18.70 0.14
C THR A 196 3.06 17.55 -0.73
N LEU A 197 2.81 17.62 -2.04
CA LEU A 197 3.22 16.56 -2.97
C LEU A 197 4.75 16.46 -3.07
N GLU A 198 5.44 17.60 -3.11
CA GLU A 198 6.90 17.64 -3.14
C GLU A 198 7.51 17.15 -1.82
N HIS A 199 6.96 17.53 -0.66
CA HIS A 199 7.35 17.00 0.65
C HIS A 199 7.22 15.48 0.69
N ASN A 200 6.05 14.96 0.31
CA ASN A 200 5.76 13.53 0.37
C ASN A 200 6.66 12.73 -0.57
N THR A 201 6.96 13.27 -1.75
CA THR A 201 7.90 12.67 -2.71
C THR A 201 9.32 12.64 -2.14
N ASN A 202 9.81 13.77 -1.64
CA ASN A 202 11.15 13.90 -1.06
C ASN A 202 11.32 13.00 0.17
N LEU A 203 10.30 12.92 1.03
CA LEU A 203 10.29 12.07 2.20
C LEU A 203 10.30 10.60 1.81
N SER A 204 9.45 10.17 0.87
CA SER A 204 9.43 8.79 0.36
C SER A 204 10.78 8.38 -0.20
N ASN A 205 11.39 9.21 -1.05
CA ASN A 205 12.72 8.94 -1.62
C ASN A 205 13.79 8.82 -0.52
N SER A 206 13.77 9.72 0.47
CA SER A 206 14.73 9.70 1.57
C SER A 206 14.57 8.46 2.47
N ILE A 207 13.33 8.03 2.75
CA ILE A 207 13.08 6.80 3.51
C ILE A 207 13.50 5.55 2.73
N GLN A 208 13.28 5.51 1.42
CA GLN A 208 13.77 4.41 0.56
C GLN A 208 15.30 4.31 0.59
N LEU A 209 16.01 5.44 0.55
CA LEU A 209 17.47 5.48 0.69
C LEU A 209 17.93 5.01 2.07
N LEU A 210 17.22 5.36 3.15
CA LEU A 210 17.52 4.83 4.49
C LEU A 210 17.30 3.31 4.55
N GLN A 211 16.22 2.80 3.96
CA GLN A 211 15.94 1.36 3.89
C GLN A 211 17.02 0.60 3.11
N SER A 212 17.54 1.16 2.02
CA SER A 212 18.63 0.52 1.26
C SER A 212 19.95 0.53 2.01
N ASN A 213 20.24 1.60 2.76
CA ASN A 213 21.53 1.79 3.42
C ASN A 213 21.64 1.07 4.76
N TYR A 214 20.52 0.80 5.44
CA TYR A 214 20.49 0.23 6.78
C TYR A 214 19.56 -0.99 6.88
N SER A 215 20.01 -2.14 6.39
CA SER A 215 19.24 -3.39 6.37
C SER A 215 18.87 -3.93 7.75
N ASN A 216 19.57 -3.51 8.81
CA ASN A 216 19.31 -3.87 10.20
C ASN A 216 18.34 -2.93 10.93
N ILE A 217 17.83 -1.89 10.26
CA ILE A 217 16.90 -0.90 10.82
C ILE A 217 15.60 -0.93 10.00
N SER A 218 14.47 -0.99 10.70
CA SER A 218 13.15 -0.98 10.08
C SER A 218 12.63 0.45 9.97
N PHE A 219 12.46 0.94 8.74
CA PHE A 219 11.75 2.18 8.46
C PHE A 219 10.40 1.87 7.80
N LYS A 220 9.32 2.37 8.38
CA LYS A 220 7.97 2.23 7.82
C LYS A 220 7.43 3.63 7.54
N LEU A 221 7.06 3.89 6.28
CA LEU A 221 6.37 5.11 5.89
C LEU A 221 4.86 4.87 5.93
N PHE A 222 4.14 5.65 6.73
CA PHE A 222 2.68 5.66 6.75
C PHE A 222 2.16 6.80 5.87
N ASP A 223 1.46 6.41 4.80
CA ASP A 223 0.89 7.34 3.84
C ASP A 223 -0.48 7.84 4.31
N VAL A 224 -0.45 8.86 5.17
CA VAL A 224 -1.66 9.53 5.65
C VAL A 224 -2.29 10.39 4.54
N TYR A 225 -1.51 10.87 3.56
CA TYR A 225 -2.04 11.60 2.40
C TYR A 225 -3.12 10.80 1.69
N SER A 226 -2.77 9.59 1.26
CA SER A 226 -3.69 8.72 0.51
C SER A 226 -4.89 8.32 1.33
N LEU A 227 -4.71 8.07 2.64
CA LEU A 227 -5.82 7.76 3.53
C LEU A 227 -6.83 8.91 3.59
N ILE A 228 -6.37 10.13 3.84
CA ILE A 228 -7.25 11.29 3.95
C ILE A 228 -7.86 11.67 2.60
N ALA A 229 -7.09 11.63 1.51
CA ALA A 229 -7.62 11.84 0.15
C ALA A 229 -8.74 10.85 -0.19
N ASN A 230 -8.59 9.59 0.21
CA ASN A 230 -9.61 8.58 0.02
C ASN A 230 -10.86 8.82 0.89
N ILE A 231 -10.70 9.30 2.12
CA ILE A 231 -11.84 9.69 2.98
C ILE A 231 -12.57 10.88 2.36
N LEU A 232 -11.86 11.90 1.88
CA LEU A 232 -12.43 13.08 1.21
C LEU A 232 -13.26 12.70 -0.02
N MET A 233 -12.80 11.73 -0.82
CA MET A 233 -13.54 11.26 -1.99
C MET A 233 -14.73 10.35 -1.65
N ASN A 234 -14.76 9.75 -0.46
CA ASN A 234 -15.70 8.67 -0.10
C ASN A 234 -16.35 8.86 1.27
N VAL A 235 -16.65 10.10 1.64
CA VAL A 235 -17.08 10.48 2.99
C VAL A 235 -18.17 9.58 3.59
N LEU A 236 -19.22 9.27 2.83
CA LEU A 236 -20.34 8.44 3.30
C LEU A 236 -19.92 7.01 3.68
N THR A 237 -18.94 6.43 2.98
CA THR A 237 -18.41 5.08 3.28
C THR A 237 -17.74 5.03 4.65
N TYR A 238 -17.21 6.16 5.12
CA TYR A 238 -16.51 6.27 6.40
C TYR A 238 -17.42 6.76 7.54
N GLY A 239 -18.72 6.96 7.26
CA GLY A 239 -19.67 7.57 8.19
C GLY A 239 -19.46 9.08 8.36
N ILE A 240 -18.85 9.72 7.37
CA ILE A 240 -18.59 11.16 7.34
C ILE A 240 -19.63 11.83 6.44
N ASN A 241 -20.22 12.93 6.91
CA ASN A 241 -21.21 13.72 6.18
C ASN A 241 -20.76 15.16 5.91
N SER A 242 -19.63 15.60 6.47
CA SER A 242 -19.07 16.92 6.21
C SER A 242 -17.54 16.93 6.12
N THR A 243 -17.04 17.73 5.17
CA THR A 243 -15.62 18.03 4.96
C THR A 243 -15.23 19.41 5.52
N THR A 244 -16.15 20.13 6.16
CA THR A 244 -15.87 21.38 6.86
C THR A 244 -15.42 21.13 8.31
N ASN A 245 -15.05 22.20 9.02
CA ASN A 245 -14.78 22.17 10.46
C ASN A 245 -16.08 22.12 11.28
N CYS A 246 -16.08 21.32 12.35
CA CYS A 246 -17.19 21.30 13.31
C CYS A 246 -17.12 22.47 14.32
N TRP A 247 -15.95 23.07 14.56
CA TRP A 247 -15.76 24.23 15.43
C TRP A 247 -15.08 25.36 14.68
N SER A 248 -15.51 26.59 14.94
CA SER A 248 -14.74 27.80 14.63
C SER A 248 -14.02 28.27 15.88
N THR A 249 -12.81 28.80 15.75
CA THR A 249 -12.00 29.28 16.89
C THR A 249 -11.54 30.74 16.76
N PRO A 250 -12.43 31.70 16.44
CA PRO A 250 -12.04 33.10 16.32
C PRO A 250 -11.59 33.66 17.67
N ASN A 251 -10.47 34.39 17.69
CA ASN A 251 -9.91 35.01 18.89
C ASN A 251 -9.83 34.06 20.10
N TYR A 252 -9.46 32.81 19.87
CA TYR A 252 -9.37 31.78 20.90
C TYR A 252 -10.70 31.57 21.66
N THR A 253 -11.83 31.70 20.97
CA THR A 253 -13.15 31.34 21.50
C THR A 253 -13.72 30.22 20.65
N VAL A 254 -14.12 29.11 21.27
CA VAL A 254 -14.66 27.98 20.51
C VAL A 254 -16.15 28.16 20.26
N ILE A 255 -16.54 28.17 18.99
CA ILE A 255 -17.92 28.25 18.52
C ILE A 255 -18.27 26.91 17.86
N PRO A 256 -19.12 26.08 18.47
CA PRO A 256 -19.61 24.86 17.84
C PRO A 256 -20.49 25.18 16.62
N LEU A 257 -20.12 24.64 15.46
CA LEU A 257 -20.85 24.70 14.20
C LEU A 257 -21.61 23.39 13.91
N CYS A 258 -21.37 22.34 14.70
CA CYS A 258 -22.01 21.04 14.55
C CYS A 258 -22.34 20.40 15.91
N SER A 259 -23.33 19.50 15.92
CA SER A 259 -23.71 18.67 17.09
C SER A 259 -23.15 17.25 17.04
N THR A 260 -22.55 16.85 15.91
CA THR A 260 -22.13 15.47 15.62
C THR A 260 -20.67 15.42 15.13
N PRO A 261 -19.68 15.81 15.95
CA PRO A 261 -18.29 15.95 15.52
C PRO A 261 -17.69 14.65 14.93
N ASN A 262 -18.18 13.47 15.34
CA ASN A 262 -17.71 12.20 14.79
C ASN A 262 -18.17 11.91 13.35
N THR A 263 -19.02 12.74 12.74
CA THR A 263 -19.38 12.64 11.31
C THR A 263 -18.63 13.67 10.45
N TYR A 264 -17.69 14.43 11.03
CA TYR A 264 -16.90 15.46 10.35
C TYR A 264 -15.46 14.98 10.18
N ILE A 265 -14.79 15.44 9.11
CA ILE A 265 -13.33 15.21 8.95
C ILE A 265 -12.56 16.09 9.94
N TYR A 266 -12.87 17.38 9.96
CA TYR A 266 -12.13 18.37 10.71
C TYR A 266 -12.89 18.83 11.94
N ILE A 267 -12.17 18.91 13.07
CA ILE A 267 -12.74 19.44 14.29
C ILE A 267 -12.69 20.97 14.29
N ASP A 268 -11.59 21.55 13.81
CA ASP A 268 -11.39 22.99 13.63
C ASP A 268 -10.75 23.26 12.26
N ASN A 269 -10.16 24.43 12.05
CA ASN A 269 -9.58 24.79 10.75
C ASN A 269 -8.32 24.00 10.35
N TYR A 270 -7.74 23.22 11.26
CA TYR A 270 -6.43 22.58 11.10
C TYR A 270 -6.40 21.11 11.53
N HIS A 271 -7.28 20.69 12.44
CA HIS A 271 -7.15 19.40 13.12
C HIS A 271 -8.29 18.44 12.78
N PHE A 272 -7.97 17.15 12.87
CA PHE A 272 -8.90 16.07 12.62
C PHE A 272 -9.81 15.77 13.81
N THR A 273 -11.00 15.25 13.53
CA THR A 273 -11.88 14.71 14.58
C THR A 273 -11.34 13.39 15.12
N THR A 274 -11.80 12.98 16.30
CA THR A 274 -11.46 11.68 16.89
C THR A 274 -11.84 10.52 15.97
N ARG A 275 -12.90 10.64 15.18
CA ARG A 275 -13.28 9.64 14.18
C ARG A 275 -12.18 9.46 13.14
N ILE A 276 -11.62 10.55 12.62
CA ILE A 276 -10.52 10.46 11.65
C ILE A 276 -9.25 9.95 12.32
N HIS A 277 -8.93 10.37 13.54
CA HIS A 277 -7.82 9.81 14.31
C HIS A 277 -7.95 8.30 14.56
N GLN A 278 -9.16 7.78 14.77
CA GLN A 278 -9.40 6.33 14.86
C GLN A 278 -9.06 5.61 13.54
N LEU A 279 -9.41 6.20 12.40
CA LEU A 279 -9.08 5.63 11.08
C LEU A 279 -7.57 5.69 10.81
N ILE A 280 -6.91 6.79 11.15
CA ILE A 280 -5.44 6.95 11.08
C ILE A 280 -4.76 5.89 11.95
N GLY A 281 -5.11 5.82 13.25
CA GLY A 281 -4.50 4.89 14.20
C GLY A 281 -4.76 3.42 13.83
N GLY A 282 -5.97 3.09 13.37
CA GLY A 282 -6.29 1.73 12.92
C GLY A 282 -5.50 1.28 11.70
N ASN A 283 -5.20 2.18 10.75
CA ASN A 283 -4.36 1.85 9.59
C ASN A 283 -2.87 1.85 9.95
N ALA A 284 -2.41 2.80 10.77
CA ALA A 284 -1.03 2.83 11.26
C ALA A 284 -0.69 1.59 12.10
N ARG A 285 -1.61 1.10 12.95
CA ARG A 285 -1.43 -0.12 13.76
C ARG A 285 -1.11 -1.35 12.89
N LYS A 286 -1.65 -1.44 11.67
CA LYS A 286 -1.37 -2.57 10.77
C LYS A 286 0.08 -2.64 10.32
N LEU A 287 0.78 -1.49 10.35
CA LEU A 287 2.22 -1.44 10.12
C LEU A 287 3.03 -1.90 11.33
N LEU A 288 2.42 -2.01 12.52
CA LEU A 288 3.10 -2.35 13.78
C LEU A 288 2.90 -3.80 14.22
N ILE A 289 1.96 -4.51 13.59
CA ILE A 289 1.72 -5.94 13.82
C ILE A 289 2.58 -6.78 12.86
N GLN A 290 3.05 -7.93 13.31
CA GLN A 290 3.66 -8.93 12.44
C GLN A 290 2.67 -10.10 12.26
N SER A 291 2.07 -10.23 11.09
CA SER A 291 1.61 -11.55 10.64
C SER A 291 2.84 -12.28 10.10
N LYS A 292 3.19 -13.43 10.71
CA LYS A 292 4.36 -14.22 10.30
C LYS A 292 4.08 -15.19 9.15
N GLU A 293 2.81 -15.37 8.77
CA GLU A 293 2.41 -16.36 7.77
C GLU A 293 1.35 -15.80 6.82
N ILE A 294 1.44 -16.16 5.54
CA ILE A 294 0.35 -15.97 4.58
C ILE A 294 -0.81 -16.86 5.04
N PRO A 295 -2.01 -16.32 5.29
CA PRO A 295 -3.14 -17.10 5.84
C PRO A 295 -3.76 -18.08 4.82
N HIS A 296 -3.11 -18.26 3.66
CA HIS A 296 -3.57 -19.07 2.55
C HIS A 296 -2.57 -20.19 2.28
N ASP A 297 -3.05 -21.42 2.18
CA ASP A 297 -2.24 -22.59 1.81
C ASP A 297 -2.46 -23.04 0.37
N THR A 298 -3.45 -22.45 -0.30
CA THR A 298 -3.84 -22.80 -1.67
C THR A 298 -3.99 -21.55 -2.53
N ILE A 299 -3.35 -21.56 -3.71
CA ILE A 299 -3.54 -20.60 -4.79
C ILE A 299 -4.38 -21.25 -5.88
N VAL A 300 -5.40 -20.54 -6.36
CA VAL A 300 -6.00 -20.77 -7.68
C VAL A 300 -5.66 -19.56 -8.56
N CYS A 301 -4.82 -19.75 -9.57
CA CYS A 301 -4.31 -18.68 -10.43
C CYS A 301 -4.95 -18.73 -11.82
N PHE A 302 -5.42 -17.58 -12.29
CA PHE A 302 -5.89 -17.35 -13.65
C PHE A 302 -5.09 -16.19 -14.25
N GLY A 303 -4.72 -16.30 -15.52
CA GLY A 303 -3.93 -15.25 -16.14
C GLY A 303 -3.29 -15.63 -17.46
N ASP A 304 -2.26 -14.88 -17.79
CA ASP A 304 -1.51 -15.00 -19.04
C ASP A 304 -0.08 -15.54 -18.85
N SER A 305 0.83 -15.18 -19.76
CA SER A 305 2.22 -15.63 -19.78
C SER A 305 3.03 -15.20 -18.56
N ASN A 306 2.64 -14.10 -17.89
CA ASN A 306 3.30 -13.69 -16.65
C ASN A 306 3.08 -14.68 -15.50
N SER A 307 2.05 -15.54 -15.60
CA SER A 307 1.71 -16.52 -14.58
C SER A 307 1.73 -17.97 -15.08
N ASP A 308 1.85 -18.21 -16.39
CA ASP A 308 1.87 -19.56 -16.98
C ASP A 308 3.11 -20.37 -16.53
N THR A 309 2.85 -21.56 -15.97
CA THR A 309 3.87 -22.51 -15.51
C THR A 309 4.08 -23.71 -16.46
N GLY A 310 3.73 -23.57 -17.74
CA GLY A 310 3.93 -24.57 -18.80
C GLY A 310 2.64 -25.12 -19.43
N ASN A 311 1.49 -24.48 -19.24
CA ASN A 311 0.22 -24.85 -19.85
C ASN A 311 0.26 -24.69 -21.38
N VAL A 312 0.79 -23.57 -21.90
CA VAL A 312 1.00 -23.41 -23.35
C VAL A 312 2.08 -24.36 -23.86
N TYR A 313 3.13 -24.61 -23.07
CA TYR A 313 4.17 -25.59 -23.43
C TYR A 313 3.58 -26.98 -23.65
N LYS A 314 2.73 -27.45 -22.73
CA LYS A 314 2.00 -28.72 -22.91
C LYS A 314 1.07 -28.68 -24.13
N LEU A 315 0.30 -27.59 -24.28
CA LEU A 315 -0.67 -27.43 -25.36
C LEU A 315 -0.02 -27.48 -26.75
N THR A 316 1.20 -26.96 -26.87
CA THR A 316 1.96 -26.94 -28.14
C THR A 316 2.79 -28.21 -28.37
N GLY A 317 2.62 -29.25 -27.54
CA GLY A 317 3.41 -30.47 -27.64
C GLY A 317 4.88 -30.26 -27.29
N SER A 318 5.16 -29.43 -26.28
CA SER A 318 6.50 -29.06 -25.80
C SER A 318 7.33 -28.25 -26.81
N LYS A 319 6.67 -27.49 -27.70
CA LYS A 319 7.34 -26.71 -28.75
C LYS A 319 7.50 -25.23 -28.42
N TRP A 320 6.61 -24.66 -27.59
CA TRP A 320 6.65 -23.22 -27.27
C TRP A 320 6.20 -22.91 -25.84
N PRO A 321 6.90 -22.04 -25.08
CA PRO A 321 8.14 -21.34 -25.47
C PRO A 321 9.32 -22.29 -25.66
N ILE A 322 10.31 -21.88 -26.48
CA ILE A 322 11.48 -22.72 -26.81
C ILE A 322 12.37 -22.87 -25.58
N ASP A 323 12.55 -24.10 -25.12
CA ASP A 323 13.41 -24.43 -23.99
C ASP A 323 14.61 -25.27 -24.49
N PRO A 324 15.86 -24.78 -24.35
CA PRO A 324 16.30 -23.45 -23.91
C PRO A 324 16.14 -22.36 -24.99
N PRO A 325 16.13 -21.05 -24.64
CA PRO A 325 16.55 -20.48 -23.35
C PRO A 325 15.42 -20.12 -22.38
N TYR A 326 14.15 -20.29 -22.77
CA TYR A 326 13.05 -20.19 -21.81
C TYR A 326 13.10 -21.35 -20.82
N TYR A 327 12.72 -21.11 -19.57
CA TYR A 327 12.86 -22.10 -18.52
C TYR A 327 11.65 -23.05 -18.48
N LYS A 328 11.80 -24.30 -18.93
CA LYS A 328 10.83 -25.38 -18.70
C LYS A 328 9.39 -24.98 -19.01
N GLY A 329 9.18 -24.33 -20.16
CA GLY A 329 7.88 -23.87 -20.62
C GLY A 329 7.34 -22.59 -19.97
N ARG A 330 8.10 -21.87 -19.14
CA ARG A 330 7.76 -20.53 -18.65
C ARG A 330 8.14 -19.50 -19.69
N PHE A 331 7.37 -18.42 -19.79
CA PHE A 331 7.75 -17.24 -20.59
C PHE A 331 8.78 -16.37 -19.83
N SER A 332 9.80 -17.00 -19.25
CA SER A 332 10.88 -16.35 -18.51
C SER A 332 12.14 -17.23 -18.50
N ASN A 333 13.28 -16.70 -18.06
CA ASN A 333 14.52 -17.47 -17.85
C ASN A 333 14.55 -18.27 -16.54
N GLY A 334 13.43 -18.33 -15.81
CA GLY A 334 13.30 -19.07 -14.57
C GLY A 334 11.84 -19.23 -14.15
N LYS A 335 11.63 -19.57 -12.88
CA LYS A 335 10.28 -19.62 -12.30
C LYS A 335 9.60 -18.25 -12.37
N VAL A 336 8.30 -18.24 -12.66
CA VAL A 336 7.47 -17.03 -12.63
C VAL A 336 6.99 -16.72 -11.21
N TRP A 337 6.45 -15.52 -11.00
CA TRP A 337 6.18 -14.97 -9.65
C TRP A 337 5.23 -15.84 -8.81
N ILE A 338 4.23 -16.47 -9.43
CA ILE A 338 3.25 -17.31 -8.74
C ILE A 338 3.91 -18.51 -8.03
N GLU A 339 4.99 -19.03 -8.61
CA GLU A 339 5.78 -20.15 -8.05
C GLU A 339 6.70 -19.70 -6.91
N LYS A 340 6.87 -18.38 -6.72
CA LYS A 340 7.77 -17.74 -5.75
C LYS A 340 7.01 -17.10 -4.56
N LEU A 341 5.70 -17.30 -4.49
CA LEU A 341 4.85 -16.82 -3.39
C LEU A 341 4.99 -17.63 -2.09
N GLY A 342 5.56 -18.84 -2.15
CA GLY A 342 5.76 -19.68 -0.96
C GLY A 342 4.48 -20.32 -0.40
N ILE A 343 3.43 -20.42 -1.21
CA ILE A 343 2.18 -21.13 -0.87
C ILE A 343 2.24 -22.54 -1.45
N SER A 344 1.96 -23.54 -0.63
CA SER A 344 2.25 -24.95 -0.91
C SER A 344 1.43 -25.53 -2.07
N ASN A 345 0.13 -25.24 -2.13
CA ASN A 345 -0.75 -25.80 -3.16
C ASN A 345 -1.02 -24.75 -4.24
N LEU A 346 -0.53 -25.00 -5.46
CA LEU A 346 -0.76 -24.12 -6.61
C LEU A 346 -1.60 -24.83 -7.67
N MET A 347 -2.83 -24.37 -7.87
CA MET A 347 -3.69 -24.72 -9.01
C MET A 347 -3.60 -23.60 -10.05
N ASN A 348 -2.77 -23.80 -11.08
CA ASN A 348 -2.50 -22.77 -12.07
C ASN A 348 -3.20 -23.03 -13.41
N TYR A 349 -4.14 -22.16 -13.74
CA TYR A 349 -4.92 -22.18 -14.98
C TYR A 349 -4.47 -21.12 -15.97
N ALA A 350 -3.39 -20.37 -15.71
CA ALA A 350 -2.88 -19.35 -16.62
C ALA A 350 -2.33 -19.97 -17.92
N TYR A 351 -2.57 -19.31 -19.05
CA TYR A 351 -2.04 -19.69 -20.37
C TYR A 351 -1.39 -18.47 -21.02
N GLY A 352 -0.15 -18.60 -21.48
CA GLY A 352 0.49 -17.58 -22.31
C GLY A 352 -0.40 -17.12 -23.45
N GLY A 353 -0.58 -15.80 -23.60
CA GLY A 353 -1.45 -15.19 -24.62
C GLY A 353 -2.94 -15.17 -24.30
N ALA A 354 -3.35 -15.58 -23.10
CA ALA A 354 -4.72 -15.42 -22.65
C ALA A 354 -5.12 -13.93 -22.59
N THR A 355 -6.33 -13.65 -23.05
CA THR A 355 -7.04 -12.38 -22.86
C THR A 355 -7.99 -12.49 -21.66
N THR A 356 -8.69 -11.41 -21.31
CA THR A 356 -9.72 -11.47 -20.26
C THR A 356 -10.87 -12.42 -20.61
N ASP A 357 -11.31 -12.45 -21.87
CA ASP A 357 -12.36 -13.31 -22.39
C ASP A 357 -12.19 -13.52 -23.90
N ASN A 358 -12.19 -14.78 -24.35
CA ASN A 358 -12.14 -15.10 -25.79
C ASN A 358 -13.34 -14.58 -26.57
N ASN A 359 -14.48 -14.32 -25.92
CA ASN A 359 -15.64 -13.68 -26.57
C ASN A 359 -15.44 -12.18 -26.79
N LEU A 360 -14.54 -11.54 -26.03
CA LEU A 360 -14.18 -10.14 -26.22
C LEU A 360 -13.06 -10.03 -27.26
N VAL A 361 -11.95 -10.74 -27.03
CA VAL A 361 -10.83 -10.89 -27.95
C VAL A 361 -10.26 -12.30 -27.81
N GLN A 362 -10.19 -13.05 -28.91
CA GLN A 362 -9.67 -14.41 -28.91
C GLN A 362 -8.17 -14.44 -28.58
N GLY A 363 -7.77 -15.13 -27.51
CA GLY A 363 -6.37 -15.36 -27.17
C GLY A 363 -5.69 -16.38 -28.09
N PHE A 364 -4.42 -16.14 -28.43
CA PHE A 364 -3.59 -17.03 -29.27
C PHE A 364 -2.10 -17.04 -28.87
N ARG A 365 -1.40 -18.14 -29.18
CA ARG A 365 0.08 -18.24 -29.19
C ARG A 365 0.63 -19.15 -30.28
N ALA A 366 1.95 -19.07 -30.51
CA ALA A 366 2.76 -20.04 -31.26
C ALA A 366 2.13 -20.55 -32.56
N SER A 367 2.00 -19.67 -33.57
CA SER A 367 1.36 -20.00 -34.86
C SER A 367 -0.16 -20.23 -34.77
N GLN A 368 -0.88 -19.35 -34.07
CA GLN A 368 -2.35 -19.29 -33.95
C GLN A 368 -3.02 -20.43 -33.16
N VAL A 369 -2.30 -21.08 -32.24
CA VAL A 369 -2.93 -21.99 -31.27
C VAL A 369 -3.83 -21.18 -30.35
N ILE A 370 -5.13 -21.49 -30.36
CA ILE A 370 -6.13 -20.89 -29.47
C ILE A 370 -5.81 -21.27 -28.02
N VAL A 371 -5.75 -20.26 -27.16
CA VAL A 371 -5.61 -20.43 -25.71
C VAL A 371 -6.86 -19.95 -24.99
N PRO A 372 -7.22 -20.52 -23.82
CA PRO A 372 -8.37 -20.05 -23.07
C PRO A 372 -8.09 -18.68 -22.43
N GLY A 373 -8.97 -17.70 -22.70
CA GLY A 373 -9.03 -16.45 -21.93
C GLY A 373 -9.47 -16.71 -20.49
N VAL A 374 -9.31 -15.73 -19.59
CA VAL A 374 -9.56 -15.94 -18.15
C VAL A 374 -10.99 -16.40 -17.84
N ARG A 375 -12.00 -15.91 -18.56
CA ARG A 375 -13.38 -16.42 -18.45
C ARG A 375 -13.48 -17.92 -18.74
N GLN A 376 -12.77 -18.40 -19.77
CA GLN A 376 -12.71 -19.83 -20.11
C GLN A 376 -11.86 -20.62 -19.10
N GLN A 377 -10.76 -20.06 -18.59
CA GLN A 377 -9.96 -20.68 -17.53
C GLN A 377 -10.79 -20.91 -16.25
N ILE A 378 -11.61 -19.93 -15.86
CA ILE A 378 -12.55 -20.05 -14.73
C ILE A 378 -13.60 -21.13 -14.99
N ALA A 379 -14.14 -21.22 -16.21
CA ALA A 379 -15.06 -22.29 -16.59
C ALA A 379 -14.40 -23.68 -16.51
N ILE A 380 -13.15 -23.81 -16.97
CA ILE A 380 -12.37 -25.05 -16.84
C ILE A 380 -12.20 -25.40 -15.35
N TYR A 381 -11.81 -24.45 -14.50
CA TYR A 381 -11.71 -24.68 -13.06
C TYR A 381 -13.03 -25.18 -12.47
N LYS A 382 -14.16 -24.51 -12.75
CA LYS A 382 -15.49 -24.90 -12.27
C LYS A 382 -15.90 -26.31 -12.69
N ASN A 383 -15.51 -26.73 -13.90
CA ASN A 383 -15.88 -28.03 -14.46
C ASN A 383 -14.95 -29.17 -14.05
N THR A 384 -13.70 -28.87 -13.65
CA THR A 384 -12.68 -29.91 -13.37
C THR A 384 -12.49 -30.17 -11.89
N ILE A 385 -12.88 -29.24 -11.01
CA ILE A 385 -12.66 -29.35 -9.57
C ILE A 385 -13.93 -29.82 -8.84
N ASP A 386 -13.77 -30.68 -7.83
CA ASP A 386 -14.85 -30.93 -6.86
C ASP A 386 -14.87 -29.78 -5.84
N LEU A 387 -15.75 -28.80 -6.06
CA LEU A 387 -15.85 -27.60 -5.22
C LEU A 387 -16.08 -27.90 -3.74
N ARG A 388 -16.62 -29.07 -3.38
CA ARG A 388 -16.82 -29.49 -1.98
C ARG A 388 -15.51 -29.78 -1.26
N LYS A 389 -14.42 -30.02 -1.99
CA LYS A 389 -13.08 -30.25 -1.44
C LYS A 389 -12.27 -28.97 -1.26
N ILE A 390 -12.78 -27.83 -1.71
CA ILE A 390 -12.07 -26.55 -1.63
C ILE A 390 -12.36 -25.87 -0.30
N ASN A 391 -11.30 -25.61 0.47
CA ASN A 391 -11.39 -24.76 1.64
C ASN A 391 -11.28 -23.28 1.25
N PHE A 392 -12.41 -22.68 0.88
CA PHE A 392 -12.48 -21.27 0.45
C PHE A 392 -11.95 -20.25 1.47
N HIS A 393 -11.78 -20.62 2.74
CA HIS A 393 -11.17 -19.75 3.76
C HIS A 393 -9.64 -19.73 3.71
N ARG A 394 -9.03 -20.76 3.11
CA ARG A 394 -7.57 -20.92 2.99
C ARG A 394 -7.09 -20.85 1.53
N THR A 395 -8.01 -20.75 0.59
CA THR A 395 -7.74 -20.54 -0.84
C THR A 395 -7.75 -19.07 -1.21
N ILE A 396 -6.71 -18.62 -1.90
CA ILE A 396 -6.66 -17.32 -2.57
C ILE A 396 -6.77 -17.47 -4.08
N TYR A 397 -7.64 -16.66 -4.69
CA TYR A 397 -7.86 -16.56 -6.11
C TYR A 397 -7.05 -15.40 -6.68
N ILE A 398 -6.15 -15.69 -7.60
CA ILE A 398 -5.21 -14.72 -8.16
C ILE A 398 -5.52 -14.50 -9.63
N ILE A 399 -5.71 -13.24 -10.04
CA ILE A 399 -6.01 -12.87 -11.42
C ILE A 399 -5.02 -11.80 -11.89
N TRP A 400 -4.28 -12.10 -12.96
CA TRP A 400 -3.44 -11.13 -13.67
C TRP A 400 -3.50 -11.38 -15.18
N VAL A 401 -4.19 -10.50 -15.90
CA VAL A 401 -4.37 -10.54 -17.36
C VAL A 401 -4.82 -9.16 -17.84
N GLY A 402 -4.74 -8.90 -19.15
CA GLY A 402 -5.31 -7.73 -19.82
C GLY A 402 -4.37 -7.12 -20.87
N GLU A 403 -3.08 -7.41 -20.77
CA GLU A 403 -2.05 -6.98 -21.72
C GLU A 403 -2.37 -7.48 -23.14
N ASN A 404 -2.67 -8.78 -23.26
CA ASN A 404 -2.96 -9.40 -24.56
C ASN A 404 -4.23 -8.83 -25.22
N ASP A 405 -5.22 -8.40 -24.43
CA ASP A 405 -6.44 -7.76 -24.96
C ASP A 405 -6.07 -6.52 -25.79
N TYR A 406 -5.20 -5.66 -25.26
CA TYR A 406 -4.75 -4.44 -25.94
C TYR A 406 -3.76 -4.72 -27.06
N GLN A 407 -2.85 -5.69 -26.89
CA GLN A 407 -1.91 -6.08 -27.94
C GLN A 407 -2.62 -6.63 -29.17
N LEU A 408 -3.65 -7.44 -28.98
CA LEU A 408 -4.43 -8.04 -30.07
C LEU A 408 -5.47 -7.07 -30.63
N ASN A 409 -5.95 -6.11 -29.83
CA ASN A 409 -6.90 -5.11 -30.28
C ASN A 409 -6.74 -3.77 -29.53
N LEU A 410 -5.91 -2.87 -30.08
CA LEU A 410 -5.68 -1.54 -29.52
C LEU A 410 -6.94 -0.66 -29.48
N ALA A 411 -8.00 -0.97 -30.24
CA ALA A 411 -9.24 -0.19 -30.23
C ALA A 411 -10.12 -0.49 -29.01
N LEU A 412 -9.79 -1.50 -28.19
CA LEU A 412 -10.57 -1.83 -27.01
C LEU A 412 -10.56 -0.72 -25.95
N SER A 413 -11.76 -0.37 -25.48
CA SER A 413 -11.88 0.52 -24.33
C SER A 413 -11.40 -0.17 -23.05
N PRO A 414 -10.69 0.53 -22.15
CA PRO A 414 -10.33 -0.02 -20.85
C PRO A 414 -11.52 -0.47 -20.00
N SER A 415 -12.67 0.17 -20.16
CA SER A 415 -13.91 -0.23 -19.49
C SER A 415 -14.40 -1.62 -19.90
N ALA A 416 -14.25 -2.02 -21.17
CA ALA A 416 -14.67 -3.34 -21.64
C ALA A 416 -13.80 -4.45 -21.04
N VAL A 417 -12.48 -4.27 -21.05
CA VAL A 417 -11.51 -5.22 -20.48
C VAL A 417 -11.71 -5.36 -18.96
N VAL A 418 -11.86 -4.25 -18.24
CA VAL A 418 -12.14 -4.28 -16.79
C VAL A 418 -13.49 -4.92 -16.51
N LYS A 419 -14.54 -4.64 -17.28
CA LYS A 419 -15.86 -5.29 -17.10
C LYS A 419 -15.75 -6.81 -17.24
N SER A 420 -15.00 -7.30 -18.22
CA SER A 420 -14.74 -8.73 -18.41
C SER A 420 -14.04 -9.36 -17.19
N LEU A 421 -13.01 -8.70 -16.66
CA LEU A 421 -12.34 -9.12 -15.41
C LEU A 421 -13.30 -9.20 -14.22
N ILE A 422 -14.12 -8.17 -14.02
CA ILE A 422 -15.09 -8.13 -12.91
C ILE A 422 -16.14 -9.23 -13.05
N ASN A 423 -16.60 -9.51 -14.27
CA ASN A 423 -17.50 -10.65 -14.50
C ASN A 423 -16.81 -11.95 -14.06
N GLY A 424 -15.55 -12.19 -14.43
CA GLY A 424 -14.78 -13.36 -13.98
C GLY A 424 -14.67 -13.46 -12.46
N ILE A 425 -14.44 -12.33 -11.78
CA ILE A 425 -14.42 -12.28 -10.31
C ILE A 425 -15.79 -12.65 -9.74
N ASN A 426 -16.89 -12.15 -10.31
CA ASN A 426 -18.25 -12.50 -9.87
C ASN A 426 -18.54 -14.01 -10.03
N ASP A 427 -18.14 -14.63 -11.15
CA ASP A 427 -18.29 -16.08 -11.34
C ASP A 427 -17.58 -16.91 -10.26
N LEU A 428 -16.44 -16.42 -9.75
CA LEU A 428 -15.71 -17.04 -8.65
C LEU A 428 -16.38 -16.80 -7.30
N ILE A 429 -16.94 -15.60 -7.09
CA ILE A 429 -17.72 -15.28 -5.89
C ILE A 429 -18.95 -16.20 -5.79
N GLU A 430 -19.64 -16.44 -6.90
CA GLU A 430 -20.83 -17.31 -6.98
C GLU A 430 -20.57 -18.73 -6.50
N ILE A 431 -19.36 -19.26 -6.74
CA ILE A 431 -18.96 -20.59 -6.27
C ILE A 431 -18.36 -20.59 -4.86
N GLY A 432 -18.29 -19.44 -4.19
CA GLY A 432 -17.90 -19.31 -2.80
C GLY A 432 -16.50 -18.75 -2.53
N ALA A 433 -15.78 -18.24 -3.54
CA ALA A 433 -14.47 -17.63 -3.36
C ALA A 433 -14.50 -16.45 -2.37
N LYS A 434 -13.55 -16.42 -1.42
CA LYS A 434 -13.52 -15.41 -0.33
C LYS A 434 -12.30 -14.52 -0.31
N HIS A 435 -11.23 -14.89 -1.01
CA HIS A 435 -9.96 -14.17 -0.96
C HIS A 435 -9.43 -14.00 -2.38
N PHE A 436 -9.17 -12.75 -2.76
CA PHE A 436 -8.71 -12.39 -4.09
C PHE A 436 -7.45 -11.54 -4.01
N LEU A 437 -6.48 -11.84 -4.89
CA LEU A 437 -5.40 -10.94 -5.26
C LEU A 437 -5.57 -10.60 -6.76
N ILE A 438 -5.90 -9.37 -7.05
CA ILE A 438 -6.04 -8.85 -8.40
C ILE A 438 -4.81 -8.02 -8.69
N VAL A 439 -4.18 -8.22 -9.84
CA VAL A 439 -3.00 -7.45 -10.25
C VAL A 439 -3.41 -6.48 -11.36
N ASN A 440 -3.00 -5.21 -11.24
CA ASN A 440 -3.27 -4.21 -12.27
C ASN A 440 -2.30 -4.38 -13.48
N GLN A 441 -2.42 -3.53 -14.49
CA GLN A 441 -1.52 -3.58 -15.65
C GLN A 441 -0.19 -2.91 -15.33
N SER A 442 0.90 -3.56 -15.73
CA SER A 442 2.23 -2.97 -15.83
C SER A 442 2.25 -1.82 -16.86
N PRO A 443 3.25 -0.92 -16.85
CA PRO A 443 3.35 0.18 -17.82
C PRO A 443 3.57 -0.35 -19.24
N LEU A 444 2.49 -0.50 -20.01
CA LEU A 444 2.53 -1.07 -21.37
C LEU A 444 3.48 -0.31 -22.29
N GLN A 445 3.62 1.00 -22.11
CA GLN A 445 4.53 1.82 -22.91
C GLN A 445 6.02 1.46 -22.71
N ALA A 446 6.37 0.71 -21.66
CA ALA A 446 7.75 0.33 -21.36
C ALA A 446 8.18 -0.97 -22.07
N TYR A 447 7.24 -1.78 -22.54
CA TYR A 447 7.52 -3.08 -23.15
C TYR A 447 8.28 -2.90 -24.46
N PRO A 448 9.39 -3.62 -24.71
CA PRO A 448 10.18 -3.46 -25.93
C PRO A 448 9.35 -3.62 -27.22
N ALA A 449 8.41 -4.59 -27.27
CA ALA A 449 7.52 -4.75 -28.42
C ALA A 449 6.64 -3.52 -28.67
N ASN A 450 6.19 -2.86 -27.62
CA ASN A 450 5.30 -1.71 -27.70
C ASN A 450 6.06 -0.41 -28.06
N GLN A 451 7.36 -0.34 -27.78
CA GLN A 451 8.19 0.79 -28.21
C GLN A 451 8.24 0.91 -29.73
N ALA A 452 8.22 -0.22 -30.45
CA ALA A 452 8.19 -0.24 -31.92
C ALA A 452 6.91 0.36 -32.53
N LEU A 453 5.82 0.49 -31.75
CA LEU A 453 4.56 1.07 -32.21
C LEU A 453 4.58 2.61 -32.28
N ASN A 454 5.58 3.27 -31.68
CA ASN A 454 5.71 4.73 -31.64
C ASN A 454 4.47 5.47 -31.07
N ILE A 455 3.76 4.86 -30.11
CA ILE A 455 2.58 5.42 -29.44
C ILE A 455 2.67 5.40 -27.89
N PRO A 456 3.82 5.74 -27.27
CA PRO A 456 4.02 5.56 -25.82
C PRO A 456 3.02 6.35 -24.96
N ASP A 457 2.64 7.56 -25.37
CA ASP A 457 1.67 8.39 -24.63
C ASP A 457 0.27 7.80 -24.64
N TYR A 458 -0.14 7.21 -25.77
CA TYR A 458 -1.42 6.52 -25.88
C TYR A 458 -1.45 5.30 -24.95
N LEU A 459 -0.41 4.46 -25.00
CA LEU A 459 -0.32 3.27 -24.15
C LEU A 459 -0.27 3.62 -22.67
N LYS A 460 0.45 4.69 -22.30
CA LYS A 460 0.47 5.19 -20.91
C LYS A 460 -0.94 5.61 -20.47
N LYS A 461 -1.65 6.43 -21.27
CA LYS A 461 -3.03 6.86 -20.96
C LYS A 461 -3.99 5.68 -20.86
N LEU A 462 -3.90 4.74 -21.79
CA LEU A 462 -4.70 3.52 -21.83
C LEU A 462 -4.47 2.66 -20.58
N THR A 463 -3.21 2.43 -20.21
CA THR A 463 -2.82 1.67 -19.01
C THR A 463 -3.34 2.34 -17.73
N LEU A 464 -3.12 3.65 -17.59
CA LEU A 464 -3.60 4.41 -16.43
C LEU A 464 -5.12 4.38 -16.33
N LYS A 465 -5.84 4.49 -17.45
CA LYS A 465 -7.30 4.39 -17.48
C LYS A 465 -7.79 3.00 -17.09
N HIS A 466 -7.14 1.93 -17.57
CA HIS A 466 -7.42 0.56 -17.11
C HIS A 466 -7.26 0.45 -15.60
N ASN A 467 -6.09 0.84 -15.08
CA ASN A 467 -5.76 0.69 -13.66
C ASN A 467 -6.69 1.49 -12.77
N HIS A 468 -7.08 2.70 -13.19
CA HIS A 468 -8.10 3.50 -12.51
C HIS A 468 -9.47 2.82 -12.50
N ASN A 469 -9.94 2.33 -13.66
CA ASN A 469 -11.21 1.62 -13.77
C ASN A 469 -11.23 0.36 -12.90
N LEU A 470 -10.16 -0.44 -12.94
CA LEU A 470 -10.02 -1.66 -12.14
C LEU A 470 -10.06 -1.36 -10.64
N SER A 471 -9.28 -0.36 -10.19
CA SER A 471 -9.27 0.07 -8.79
C SER A 471 -10.66 0.48 -8.29
N ASN A 472 -11.39 1.28 -9.09
CA ASN A 472 -12.77 1.66 -8.78
C ASN A 472 -13.69 0.45 -8.70
N SER A 473 -13.60 -0.49 -9.63
CA SER A 473 -14.42 -1.70 -9.62
C SER A 473 -14.12 -2.61 -8.43
N ILE A 474 -12.85 -2.79 -8.06
CA ILE A 474 -12.47 -3.56 -6.86
C ILE A 474 -13.00 -2.88 -5.59
N ARG A 475 -12.94 -1.55 -5.52
CA ARG A 475 -13.52 -0.79 -4.39
C ARG A 475 -15.03 -1.00 -4.30
N LEU A 476 -15.75 -1.02 -5.42
CA LEU A 476 -17.18 -1.33 -5.45
C LEU A 476 -17.45 -2.78 -4.98
N LEU A 477 -16.66 -3.76 -5.43
CA LEU A 477 -16.79 -5.14 -4.95
C LEU A 477 -16.56 -5.27 -3.45
N GLN A 478 -15.61 -4.53 -2.87
CA GLN A 478 -15.39 -4.51 -1.42
C GLN A 478 -16.60 -3.97 -0.64
N LEU A 479 -17.32 -2.99 -1.20
CA LEU A 479 -18.55 -2.46 -0.62
C LEU A 479 -19.71 -3.46 -0.72
N ILE A 480 -19.86 -4.10 -1.88
CA ILE A 480 -20.94 -5.06 -2.15
C ILE A 480 -20.73 -6.35 -1.35
N PHE A 481 -19.49 -6.81 -1.20
CA PHE A 481 -19.13 -8.07 -0.55
C PHE A 481 -18.18 -7.85 0.64
N PRO A 482 -18.62 -7.23 1.75
CA PRO A 482 -17.76 -6.84 2.88
C PRO A 482 -17.10 -8.04 3.60
N LYS A 483 -17.65 -9.24 3.42
CA LYS A 483 -17.08 -10.48 3.98
C LYS A 483 -15.96 -11.07 3.11
N ILE A 484 -15.89 -10.70 1.84
CA ILE A 484 -14.85 -11.15 0.89
C ILE A 484 -13.65 -10.20 0.97
N SER A 485 -12.45 -10.76 0.89
CA SER A 485 -11.20 -10.02 0.89
C SER A 485 -10.74 -9.80 -0.55
N PHE A 486 -10.70 -8.55 -1.00
CA PHE A 486 -10.07 -8.17 -2.27
C PHE A 486 -8.80 -7.37 -2.00
N LYS A 487 -7.67 -7.84 -2.52
CA LYS A 487 -6.38 -7.15 -2.51
C LYS A 487 -6.04 -6.77 -3.95
N LEU A 488 -5.72 -5.50 -4.19
CA LEU A 488 -5.21 -5.02 -5.48
C LEU A 488 -3.69 -4.87 -5.35
N PHE A 489 -2.94 -5.59 -6.18
CA PHE A 489 -1.50 -5.44 -6.29
C PHE A 489 -1.16 -4.48 -7.43
N ASP A 490 -0.48 -3.40 -7.07
CA ASP A 490 -0.04 -2.36 -7.99
C ASP A 490 1.31 -2.70 -8.62
N VAL A 491 1.28 -3.55 -9.64
CA VAL A 491 2.48 -3.88 -10.41
C VAL A 491 2.92 -2.71 -11.29
N TYR A 492 2.02 -1.80 -11.68
CA TYR A 492 2.36 -0.59 -12.44
C TYR A 492 3.46 0.18 -11.73
N SER A 493 3.21 0.54 -10.46
CA SER A 493 4.12 1.35 -9.67
C SER A 493 5.43 0.63 -9.35
N LEU A 494 5.38 -0.69 -9.10
CA LEU A 494 6.59 -1.50 -8.92
C LEU A 494 7.49 -1.40 -10.16
N ILE A 495 6.94 -1.64 -11.35
CA ILE A 495 7.72 -1.60 -12.59
C ILE A 495 8.17 -0.18 -12.92
N THR A 496 7.34 0.84 -12.70
CA THR A 496 7.74 2.25 -12.86
C THR A 496 8.92 2.61 -11.96
N ASN A 497 8.93 2.16 -10.70
CA ASN A 497 10.07 2.40 -9.80
C ASN A 497 11.36 1.71 -10.28
N ILE A 498 11.25 0.50 -10.84
CA ILE A 498 12.38 -0.20 -11.45
C ILE A 498 12.89 0.55 -12.69
N LEU A 499 12.00 1.10 -13.51
CA LEU A 499 12.38 1.90 -14.69
C LEU A 499 13.10 3.20 -14.31
N ILE A 500 12.68 3.86 -13.22
CA ILE A 500 13.28 5.12 -12.75
C ILE A 500 14.64 4.86 -12.08
N ASN A 501 14.74 3.80 -11.26
CA ASN A 501 15.93 3.52 -10.44
C ASN A 501 16.40 2.06 -10.58
N PRO A 502 16.79 1.59 -11.79
CA PRO A 502 17.03 0.17 -12.06
C PRO A 502 18.15 -0.43 -11.18
N SER A 503 19.22 0.33 -10.92
CA SER A 503 20.36 -0.14 -10.12
C SER A 503 19.98 -0.50 -8.68
N THR A 504 19.04 0.21 -8.06
CA THR A 504 18.52 -0.07 -6.71
C THR A 504 17.88 -1.47 -6.61
N TYR A 505 17.40 -1.99 -7.74
CA TYR A 505 16.78 -3.32 -7.83
C TYR A 505 17.73 -4.40 -8.35
N GLY A 506 18.99 -4.03 -8.62
CA GLY A 506 19.98 -4.92 -9.24
C GLY A 506 19.78 -5.07 -10.76
N ILE A 507 19.12 -4.11 -11.40
CA ILE A 507 18.87 -4.10 -12.84
C ILE A 507 19.87 -3.15 -13.51
N ASN A 508 20.56 -3.63 -14.55
CA ASN A 508 21.51 -2.84 -15.34
C ASN A 508 21.01 -2.53 -16.75
N SER A 509 19.97 -3.24 -17.21
CA SER A 509 19.31 -2.99 -18.49
C SER A 509 17.80 -3.05 -18.35
N THR A 510 17.11 -2.03 -18.85
CA THR A 510 15.65 -2.00 -18.92
C THR A 510 15.10 -2.52 -20.25
N THR A 511 15.96 -3.08 -21.12
CA THR A 511 15.58 -3.73 -22.38
C THR A 511 15.53 -5.26 -22.24
N ASN A 512 15.16 -5.95 -23.31
CA ASN A 512 15.11 -7.41 -23.37
C ASN A 512 16.50 -8.05 -23.48
N CYS A 513 16.66 -9.25 -22.92
CA CYS A 513 17.92 -10.01 -23.00
C CYS A 513 18.04 -10.90 -24.25
N TRP A 514 16.93 -11.33 -24.83
CA TRP A 514 16.89 -11.95 -26.15
C TRP A 514 15.71 -11.42 -26.96
N SER A 515 15.79 -11.48 -28.28
CA SER A 515 14.66 -11.23 -29.18
C SER A 515 14.12 -12.55 -29.72
N THR A 516 12.86 -12.53 -30.14
CA THR A 516 12.15 -13.71 -30.67
C THR A 516 11.56 -13.52 -32.07
N PRO A 517 12.31 -12.98 -33.06
CA PRO A 517 11.80 -12.81 -34.41
C PRO A 517 11.41 -14.16 -35.03
N ASN A 518 10.20 -14.25 -35.58
CA ASN A 518 9.66 -15.48 -36.19
C ASN A 518 9.82 -16.73 -35.31
N TYR A 519 9.61 -16.58 -33.99
CA TYR A 519 9.76 -17.66 -33.01
C TYR A 519 11.19 -18.26 -32.97
N THR A 520 12.22 -17.51 -33.39
CA THR A 520 13.63 -17.91 -33.26
C THR A 520 14.31 -17.04 -32.23
N VAL A 521 15.10 -17.63 -31.32
CA VAL A 521 15.73 -16.88 -30.22
C VAL A 521 17.09 -16.33 -30.63
N VAL A 522 17.28 -15.03 -30.44
CA VAL A 522 18.55 -14.32 -30.65
C VAL A 522 18.98 -13.64 -29.36
N HIS A 523 20.09 -14.08 -28.78
CA HIS A 523 20.62 -13.50 -27.54
C HIS A 523 21.22 -12.11 -27.79
N VAL A 524 20.81 -11.13 -26.98
CA VAL A 524 21.30 -9.75 -27.01
C VAL A 524 21.95 -9.31 -25.69
N CYS A 525 21.96 -10.19 -24.67
CA CYS A 525 22.63 -9.96 -23.39
C CYS A 525 23.40 -11.20 -22.90
N SER A 526 24.38 -10.99 -22.03
CA SER A 526 25.17 -12.05 -21.39
C SER A 526 24.69 -12.42 -19.97
N THR A 527 23.94 -11.53 -19.30
CA THR A 527 23.47 -11.71 -17.92
C THR A 527 21.96 -11.45 -17.79
N PRO A 528 21.10 -12.45 -18.10
CA PRO A 528 19.65 -12.28 -18.09
C PRO A 528 19.08 -11.78 -16.75
N ASP A 529 19.69 -12.15 -15.62
CA ASP A 529 19.19 -11.79 -14.29
C ASP A 529 19.36 -10.31 -13.92
N THR A 530 20.09 -9.54 -14.73
CA THR A 530 20.25 -8.09 -14.56
C THR A 530 19.38 -7.28 -15.52
N CYS A 531 18.59 -7.94 -16.38
CA CYS A 531 17.65 -7.30 -17.28
C CYS A 531 16.24 -7.20 -16.67
N LEU A 532 15.49 -6.16 -17.02
CA LEU A 532 14.06 -6.04 -16.71
C LEU A 532 13.25 -7.04 -17.53
N PHE A 533 13.48 -7.05 -18.84
CA PHE A 533 12.77 -7.91 -19.78
C PHE A 533 13.67 -9.06 -20.23
N ILE A 534 13.06 -10.23 -20.40
CA ILE A 534 13.75 -11.38 -20.96
C ILE A 534 13.65 -11.39 -22.48
N ASP A 535 12.45 -11.12 -22.99
CA ASP A 535 12.12 -10.95 -24.40
C ASP A 535 11.32 -9.66 -24.59
N GLU A 536 10.75 -9.44 -25.76
CA GLU A 536 10.04 -8.20 -26.07
C GLU A 536 8.75 -7.97 -25.26
N TYR A 537 8.30 -8.98 -24.50
CA TYR A 537 7.02 -9.02 -23.80
C TYR A 537 7.10 -9.44 -22.33
N HIS A 538 8.12 -10.19 -21.91
CA HIS A 538 8.09 -10.88 -20.62
C HIS A 538 9.22 -10.45 -19.69
N PHE A 539 8.97 -10.55 -18.39
CA PHE A 539 9.93 -10.21 -17.36
C PHE A 539 10.92 -11.34 -17.09
N THR A 540 12.10 -10.98 -16.59
CA THR A 540 13.10 -11.95 -16.12
C THR A 540 12.67 -12.59 -14.78
N THR A 541 13.27 -13.73 -14.41
CA THR A 541 12.96 -14.41 -13.14
C THR A 541 13.33 -13.56 -11.92
N ARG A 542 14.31 -12.66 -12.07
CA ARG A 542 14.67 -11.65 -11.06
C ARG A 542 13.52 -10.69 -10.82
N ILE A 543 12.88 -10.20 -11.86
CA ILE A 543 11.73 -9.30 -11.75
C ILE A 543 10.52 -10.06 -11.20
N HIS A 544 10.29 -11.31 -11.64
CA HIS A 544 9.28 -12.17 -11.01
C HIS A 544 9.53 -12.41 -9.52
N GLN A 545 10.79 -12.43 -9.06
CA GLN A 545 11.11 -12.48 -7.63
C GLN A 545 10.66 -11.20 -6.91
N LEU A 546 10.96 -10.02 -7.45
CA LEU A 546 10.53 -8.74 -6.88
C LEU A 546 9.00 -8.61 -6.83
N ILE A 547 8.32 -9.06 -7.88
CA ILE A 547 6.85 -9.15 -7.94
C ILE A 547 6.33 -10.06 -6.83
N ALA A 548 6.92 -11.25 -6.66
CA ALA A 548 6.51 -12.19 -5.63
C ALA A 548 6.78 -11.69 -4.20
N ASP A 549 7.92 -11.03 -3.97
CA ASP A 549 8.25 -10.43 -2.66
C ASP A 549 7.24 -9.35 -2.28
N ASN A 550 6.90 -8.43 -3.21
CA ASN A 550 5.92 -7.38 -2.97
C ASN A 550 4.49 -7.93 -2.82
N ALA A 551 4.12 -8.92 -3.62
CA ALA A 551 2.84 -9.59 -3.47
C ALA A 551 2.74 -10.31 -2.12
N ARG A 552 3.80 -10.98 -1.65
CA ARG A 552 3.84 -11.62 -0.33
C ARG A 552 3.58 -10.63 0.80
N GLU A 553 4.18 -9.45 0.76
CA GLU A 553 3.90 -8.40 1.76
C GLU A 553 2.40 -8.07 1.84
N LEU A 554 1.75 -7.93 0.67
CA LEU A 554 0.31 -7.70 0.62
C LEU A 554 -0.49 -8.88 1.16
N LEU A 555 -0.08 -10.12 0.86
CA LEU A 555 -0.79 -11.33 1.31
C LEU A 555 -0.68 -11.57 2.82
N VAL A 556 0.48 -11.27 3.39
CA VAL A 556 0.75 -11.38 4.82
C VAL A 556 -0.08 -10.39 5.63
N GLN A 557 -0.25 -9.15 5.16
CA GLN A 557 -1.04 -8.14 5.87
C GLN A 557 -2.51 -8.59 6.10
N SER A 558 -2.93 -8.66 7.36
CA SER A 558 -4.35 -8.84 7.71
C SER A 558 -5.15 -7.63 7.20
N LYS A 559 -6.42 -7.85 6.86
CA LYS A 559 -7.32 -6.92 6.16
C LYS A 559 -6.95 -5.43 6.35
N GLY A 560 -6.27 -4.87 5.36
CA GLY A 560 -6.38 -3.46 5.01
C GLY A 560 -5.12 -2.62 5.14
N THR A 561 -4.10 -2.90 4.34
CA THR A 561 -3.24 -1.83 3.84
C THR A 561 -3.50 -1.70 2.35
N ILE A 562 -3.92 -0.51 1.94
CA ILE A 562 -3.83 -0.08 0.57
C ILE A 562 -2.48 0.64 0.47
N LYS A 563 -1.50 0.05 -0.23
CA LYS A 563 -0.39 0.84 -0.79
C LYS A 563 -0.98 1.53 -2.02
N PHE A 564 -1.40 2.78 -1.88
CA PHE A 564 -1.62 3.63 -3.04
C PHE A 564 -0.26 4.21 -3.41
N HIS A 565 0.43 3.60 -4.36
CA HIS A 565 1.51 4.33 -5.00
C HIS A 565 0.86 5.37 -5.92
N HIS A 566 1.16 6.64 -5.66
CA HIS A 566 0.69 7.74 -6.49
C HIS A 566 1.18 7.57 -7.93
N SER A 567 0.23 7.38 -8.86
CA SER A 567 0.35 8.01 -10.18
C SER A 567 -0.05 9.48 -10.03
N ILE A 568 0.84 10.37 -10.46
CA ILE A 568 0.61 11.80 -10.63
C ILE A 568 -0.68 12.00 -11.43
N PHE A 569 -1.72 12.51 -10.80
CA PHE A 569 -2.92 13.01 -11.47
C PHE A 569 -2.80 14.54 -11.55
N SER A 570 -2.11 15.02 -12.58
CA SER A 570 -2.43 16.32 -13.15
C SER A 570 -3.45 16.08 -14.25
N VAL A 571 -4.55 16.84 -14.22
CA VAL A 571 -5.37 17.08 -15.42
C VAL A 571 -4.49 17.70 -16.51
#